data_AF-A0A8H3HP42-F1
#
_entry.id   AF-A0A8H3HP42-F1
#
_cell.length_a   1.000
_cell.length_b   1.000
_cell.length_c   1.000
_cell.angle_alpha   90.00
_cell.angle_beta   90.00
_cell.angle_gamma   90.00
#
_symmetry.space_group_name_H-M   'P 1'
#
loop_
_entity.id
_entity.type
_entity.pdbx_description
1 polymer ?
#
loop_
_entity_poly.entity_id
_entity_poly.type
_entity_poly.pdbx_seq_one_letter_code
_entity_poly.pdbx_strand_id
1 'polypeptide(L)'
;MSSTHDSHVLGGYKATLSNPNTSPEAKAHAERVLADSGVDVSTDNTSTEHENRVMGGYKATLSNPYTSEEAKAHAADVLNQQGVDAAHGTSVPTGGDEHENRVLGGYKATLSNPNASAEAKEHAEEVLADAGVGHATSGGSTAGHSEHDKHVVAGYKGVLARDDTSEEAKEKARAVLHEAGELH
;
A
#
# COMPACT_ATOMS: atom_id res chain seq x y z
N MET A 1 -17.42 16.14 3.89
CA MET A 1 -18.48 15.13 4.04
C MET A 1 -19.20 14.78 2.72
N SER A 2 -18.80 15.32 1.55
CA SER A 2 -19.47 15.01 0.26
C SER A 2 -19.05 13.68 -0.37
N SER A 3 -17.77 13.27 -0.25
CA SER A 3 -17.22 12.17 -1.03
C SER A 3 -17.87 10.81 -0.79
N THR A 4 -18.31 10.53 0.43
CA THR A 4 -18.98 9.27 0.77
C THR A 4 -20.37 9.18 0.14
N HIS A 5 -21.14 10.27 0.14
CA HIS A 5 -22.47 10.30 -0.45
C HIS A 5 -22.40 10.08 -1.97
N ASP A 6 -21.48 10.78 -2.62
CA ASP A 6 -21.30 10.69 -4.07
C ASP A 6 -20.86 9.28 -4.49
N SER A 7 -20.00 8.64 -3.69
CA SER A 7 -19.58 7.24 -3.90
C SER A 7 -20.75 6.25 -3.81
N HIS A 8 -21.67 6.44 -2.86
CA HIS A 8 -22.83 5.54 -2.70
C HIS A 8 -23.86 5.73 -3.83
N VAL A 9 -24.08 6.99 -4.26
CA VAL A 9 -24.96 7.31 -5.39
C VAL A 9 -24.43 6.66 -6.67
N LEU A 10 -23.13 6.78 -6.95
CA LEU A 10 -22.48 6.13 -8.09
C LEU A 10 -22.56 4.60 -7.98
N GLY A 11 -22.39 4.03 -6.78
CA GLY A 11 -22.62 2.62 -6.53
C GLY A 11 -24.05 2.15 -6.86
N GLY A 12 -25.05 2.95 -6.54
CA GLY A 12 -26.45 2.68 -6.89
C GLY A 12 -26.71 2.67 -8.40
N TYR A 13 -26.08 3.59 -9.14
CA TYR A 13 -26.14 3.60 -10.60
C TYR A 13 -25.45 2.37 -11.21
N LYS A 14 -24.31 1.93 -10.66
CA LYS A 14 -23.68 0.66 -11.08
C LYS A 14 -24.61 -0.54 -10.85
N ALA A 15 -25.26 -0.61 -9.69
CA ALA A 15 -26.22 -1.66 -9.40
C ALA A 15 -27.41 -1.67 -10.37
N THR A 16 -27.84 -0.49 -10.84
CA THR A 16 -28.90 -0.36 -11.86
C THR A 16 -28.49 -0.98 -13.19
N LEU A 17 -27.22 -0.88 -13.59
CA LEU A 17 -26.69 -1.50 -14.80
C LEU A 17 -26.62 -3.03 -14.69
N SER A 18 -26.17 -3.53 -13.55
CA SER A 18 -26.04 -4.98 -13.29
C SER A 18 -27.39 -5.68 -13.07
N ASN A 19 -28.45 -4.96 -12.67
CA ASN A 19 -29.75 -5.57 -12.42
C ASN A 19 -30.40 -6.01 -13.76
N PRO A 20 -30.78 -7.29 -13.93
CA PRO A 20 -31.45 -7.75 -15.15
C PRO A 20 -32.89 -7.22 -15.27
N ASN A 21 -33.51 -6.78 -14.18
CA ASN A 21 -34.91 -6.33 -14.14
C ASN A 21 -35.09 -4.81 -14.31
N THR A 22 -34.03 -4.06 -14.61
CA THR A 22 -34.12 -2.61 -14.85
C THR A 22 -34.37 -2.31 -16.33
N SER A 23 -35.14 -1.24 -16.59
CA SER A 23 -35.49 -0.89 -17.97
C SER A 23 -34.28 -0.36 -18.75
N PRO A 24 -34.27 -0.51 -20.08
CA PRO A 24 -33.19 0.03 -20.93
C PRO A 24 -32.98 1.54 -20.76
N GLU A 25 -34.04 2.30 -20.56
CA GLU A 25 -33.98 3.76 -20.36
C GLU A 25 -33.30 4.12 -19.04
N ALA A 26 -33.57 3.36 -17.97
CA ALA A 26 -32.92 3.55 -16.68
C ALA A 26 -31.43 3.20 -16.74
N LYS A 27 -31.05 2.17 -17.51
CA LYS A 27 -29.65 1.81 -17.75
C LYS A 27 -28.90 2.90 -18.53
N ALA A 28 -29.49 3.40 -19.63
CA ALA A 28 -28.90 4.49 -20.40
C ALA A 28 -28.70 5.77 -19.56
N HIS A 29 -29.62 6.05 -18.64
CA HIS A 29 -29.47 7.17 -17.70
C HIS A 29 -28.33 6.92 -16.71
N ALA A 30 -28.26 5.72 -16.12
CA ALA A 30 -27.20 5.36 -15.18
C ALA A 30 -25.80 5.41 -15.83
N GLU A 31 -25.67 4.94 -17.08
CA GLU A 31 -24.44 5.06 -17.88
C GLU A 31 -24.01 6.53 -18.05
N ARG A 32 -24.95 7.41 -18.40
CA ARG A 32 -24.66 8.83 -18.59
C ARG A 32 -24.16 9.48 -17.30
N VAL A 33 -24.78 9.18 -16.16
CA VAL A 33 -24.38 9.75 -14.86
C VAL A 33 -23.00 9.25 -14.43
N LEU A 34 -22.71 7.97 -14.66
CA LEU A 34 -21.40 7.38 -14.35
C LEU A 34 -20.29 7.96 -15.25
N ALA A 35 -20.58 8.16 -16.54
CA ALA A 35 -19.65 8.77 -17.49
C ALA A 35 -19.35 10.25 -17.17
N ASP A 36 -20.38 11.03 -16.82
CA ASP A 36 -20.22 12.43 -16.40
C ASP A 36 -19.38 12.55 -15.12
N SER A 37 -19.52 11.58 -14.23
CA SER A 37 -18.73 11.49 -12.98
C SER A 37 -17.32 10.94 -13.18
N GLY A 38 -16.91 10.63 -14.42
CA GLY A 38 -15.58 10.09 -14.75
C GLY A 38 -15.35 8.66 -14.24
N VAL A 39 -16.41 7.93 -13.88
CA VAL A 39 -16.31 6.55 -13.40
C VAL A 39 -16.34 5.61 -14.60
N ASP A 40 -15.21 4.99 -14.89
CA ASP A 40 -15.15 3.92 -15.88
C ASP A 40 -15.99 2.72 -15.41
N VAL A 41 -17.08 2.46 -16.12
CA VAL A 41 -17.99 1.33 -15.88
C VAL A 41 -17.35 0.00 -16.29
N SER A 42 -16.30 0.05 -17.11
CA SER A 42 -15.56 -1.12 -17.60
C SER A 42 -14.58 -1.69 -16.56
N THR A 43 -14.34 -0.98 -15.45
CA THR A 43 -13.38 -1.46 -14.46
C THR A 43 -14.00 -2.58 -13.64
N ASP A 44 -13.62 -3.80 -14.03
CA ASP A 44 -13.83 -5.11 -13.41
C ASP A 44 -13.18 -5.25 -12.01
N ASN A 45 -13.28 -4.18 -11.20
CA ASN A 45 -12.90 -4.21 -9.79
C ASN A 45 -13.79 -5.18 -9.02
N THR A 46 -14.99 -5.50 -9.50
CA THR A 46 -15.87 -6.47 -8.85
C THR A 46 -15.33 -7.89 -8.91
N SER A 47 -14.73 -8.34 -10.03
CA SER A 47 -14.15 -9.70 -10.07
C SER A 47 -12.92 -9.78 -9.20
N THR A 48 -12.02 -8.79 -9.30
CA THR A 48 -10.78 -8.77 -8.50
C THR A 48 -11.06 -8.65 -7.00
N GLU A 49 -11.99 -7.78 -6.58
CA GLU A 49 -12.40 -7.69 -5.18
C GLU A 49 -13.14 -8.94 -4.70
N HIS A 50 -13.98 -9.54 -5.55
CA HIS A 50 -14.68 -10.77 -5.21
C HIS A 50 -13.70 -11.92 -5.01
N GLU A 51 -12.77 -12.11 -5.94
CA GLU A 51 -11.67 -13.06 -5.85
C GLU A 51 -10.87 -12.84 -4.57
N ASN A 52 -10.42 -11.60 -4.30
CA ASN A 52 -9.69 -11.28 -3.07
C ASN A 52 -10.47 -11.63 -1.79
N ARG A 53 -11.78 -11.37 -1.76
CA ARG A 53 -12.65 -11.73 -0.62
C ARG A 53 -12.80 -13.25 -0.48
N VAL A 54 -12.96 -13.96 -1.59
CA VAL A 54 -13.04 -15.42 -1.63
C VAL A 54 -11.75 -16.05 -1.11
N MET A 55 -10.59 -15.56 -1.58
CA MET A 55 -9.28 -16.01 -1.12
C MET A 55 -9.05 -15.70 0.36
N GLY A 56 -9.49 -14.53 0.84
CA GLY A 56 -9.51 -14.21 2.27
C GLY A 56 -10.33 -15.20 3.10
N GLY A 57 -11.49 -15.64 2.57
CA GLY A 57 -12.34 -16.65 3.21
C GLY A 57 -11.67 -18.02 3.35
N TYR A 58 -10.94 -18.46 2.33
CA TYR A 58 -10.15 -19.70 2.41
C TYR A 58 -9.00 -19.59 3.41
N LYS A 59 -8.30 -18.44 3.46
CA LYS A 59 -7.28 -18.18 4.50
C LYS A 59 -7.87 -18.22 5.91
N ALA A 60 -9.05 -17.63 6.11
CA ALA A 60 -9.74 -17.69 7.40
C ALA A 60 -10.17 -19.13 7.77
N THR A 61 -10.52 -19.96 6.78
CA THR A 61 -10.86 -21.36 7.00
C THR A 61 -9.65 -22.16 7.50
N LEU A 62 -8.45 -21.85 7.02
CA LEU A 62 -7.20 -22.46 7.49
C LEU A 62 -6.83 -22.05 8.92
N SER A 63 -7.08 -20.80 9.31
CA SER A 63 -6.73 -20.29 10.64
C SER A 63 -7.78 -20.61 11.71
N ASN A 64 -9.02 -20.93 11.33
CA ASN A 64 -10.08 -21.23 12.28
C ASN A 64 -9.88 -22.64 12.91
N PRO A 65 -9.75 -22.76 14.25
CA PRO A 65 -9.60 -24.06 14.91
C PRO A 65 -10.87 -24.92 14.87
N TYR A 66 -12.03 -24.34 14.58
CA TYR A 66 -13.32 -25.04 14.55
C TYR A 66 -13.73 -25.54 13.16
N THR A 67 -12.86 -25.43 12.15
CA THR A 67 -13.10 -25.99 10.81
C THR A 67 -12.60 -27.43 10.73
N SER A 68 -13.25 -28.26 9.92
CA SER A 68 -12.83 -29.65 9.72
C SER A 68 -11.54 -29.72 8.89
N GLU A 69 -10.78 -30.80 9.08
CA GLU A 69 -9.52 -31.02 8.37
C GLU A 69 -9.75 -31.16 6.85
N GLU A 70 -10.87 -31.74 6.42
CA GLU A 70 -11.23 -31.82 5.01
C GLU A 70 -11.51 -30.44 4.40
N ALA A 71 -12.14 -29.53 5.15
CA ALA A 71 -12.40 -28.17 4.70
C ALA A 71 -11.11 -27.35 4.62
N LYS A 72 -10.16 -27.57 5.55
CA LYS A 72 -8.83 -26.96 5.50
C LYS A 72 -8.01 -27.47 4.31
N ALA A 73 -8.01 -28.78 4.06
CA ALA A 73 -7.32 -29.36 2.91
C ALA A 73 -7.82 -28.75 1.58
N HIS A 74 -9.14 -28.68 1.42
CA HIS A 74 -9.74 -28.05 0.24
C HIS A 74 -9.40 -26.56 0.13
N ALA A 75 -9.44 -25.81 1.24
CA ALA A 75 -9.04 -24.41 1.26
C ALA A 75 -7.57 -24.21 0.85
N ALA A 76 -6.67 -25.07 1.32
CA ALA A 76 -5.26 -25.06 0.95
C ALA A 76 -5.06 -25.34 -0.55
N ASP A 77 -5.75 -26.35 -1.10
CA ASP A 77 -5.67 -26.70 -2.51
C ASP A 77 -6.15 -25.57 -3.42
N VAL A 78 -7.24 -24.88 -3.04
CA VAL A 78 -7.77 -23.75 -3.80
C VAL A 78 -6.82 -22.54 -3.74
N LEU A 79 -6.23 -22.26 -2.58
CA LEU A 79 -5.23 -21.18 -2.44
C LEU A 79 -3.99 -21.45 -3.31
N ASN A 80 -3.53 -22.70 -3.34
CA ASN A 80 -2.36 -23.11 -4.12
C ASN A 80 -2.61 -23.04 -5.64
N GLN A 81 -3.78 -23.49 -6.11
CA GLN A 81 -4.15 -23.44 -7.54
C GLN A 81 -4.21 -22.02 -8.09
N GLN A 82 -4.60 -21.05 -7.27
CA GLN A 82 -4.70 -19.65 -7.67
C GLN A 82 -3.36 -18.90 -7.61
N GLY A 83 -2.26 -19.58 -7.27
CA GLY A 83 -0.93 -18.95 -7.14
C GLY A 83 -0.89 -17.87 -6.05
N VAL A 84 -1.89 -17.84 -5.17
CA VAL A 84 -1.90 -16.94 -4.02
C VAL A 84 -1.07 -17.62 -2.96
N ASP A 85 0.24 -17.37 -3.02
CA ASP A 85 1.11 -17.67 -1.91
C ASP A 85 0.45 -17.10 -0.65
N ALA A 86 0.10 -17.97 0.29
CA ALA A 86 -0.39 -17.55 1.60
C ALA A 86 0.58 -16.54 2.27
N ALA A 87 1.82 -16.48 1.77
CA ALA A 87 2.91 -15.60 2.15
C ALA A 87 2.92 -14.18 1.52
N HIS A 88 1.97 -13.79 0.65
CA HIS A 88 1.96 -12.44 0.05
C HIS A 88 1.00 -11.43 0.72
N GLY A 89 0.70 -11.65 2.00
CA GLY A 89 0.64 -10.50 2.93
C GLY A 89 2.07 -10.28 3.40
N THR A 90 2.53 -9.04 3.55
CA THR A 90 3.89 -8.63 3.94
C THR A 90 4.32 -9.08 5.35
N SER A 91 3.86 -10.23 5.82
CA SER A 91 4.39 -11.00 6.94
C SER A 91 5.28 -12.08 6.36
N VAL A 92 6.58 -11.80 6.26
CA VAL A 92 7.61 -12.83 6.20
C VAL A 92 7.24 -13.87 7.26
N PRO A 93 7.04 -15.17 6.92
CA PRO A 93 6.85 -16.21 7.91
C PRO A 93 8.23 -16.53 8.50
N THR A 94 8.84 -15.55 9.17
CA THR A 94 9.86 -15.82 10.17
C THR A 94 9.09 -16.46 11.31
N GLY A 95 9.34 -17.74 11.56
CA GLY A 95 8.57 -18.59 12.47
C GLY A 95 8.60 -18.16 13.94
N GLY A 96 7.99 -17.01 14.22
CA GLY A 96 7.57 -16.51 15.51
C GLY A 96 6.07 -16.28 15.48
N ASP A 97 5.42 -16.42 16.64
CA ASP A 97 3.97 -16.29 16.77
C ASP A 97 3.48 -14.98 16.12
N GLU A 98 2.44 -15.04 15.29
CA GLU A 98 1.85 -13.86 14.60
C GLU A 98 1.51 -12.75 15.60
N HIS A 99 1.14 -13.13 16.82
CA HIS A 99 0.92 -12.24 17.94
C HIS A 99 2.18 -11.45 18.32
N GLU A 100 3.33 -12.11 18.44
CA GLU A 100 4.60 -11.50 18.81
C GLU A 100 5.07 -10.52 17.73
N ASN A 101 4.96 -10.89 16.45
CA ASN A 101 5.28 -10.00 15.34
C ASN A 101 4.41 -8.73 15.33
N ARG A 102 3.11 -8.85 15.65
CA ARG A 102 2.21 -7.70 15.75
C ARG A 102 2.56 -6.80 16.95
N VAL A 103 2.89 -7.39 18.09
CA VAL A 103 3.32 -6.66 19.29
C VAL A 103 4.60 -5.87 19.02
N LEU A 104 5.62 -6.52 18.44
CA LEU A 104 6.89 -5.87 18.08
C LEU A 104 6.70 -4.79 17.00
N GLY A 105 5.81 -5.01 16.04
CA GLY A 105 5.40 -3.98 15.09
C GLY A 105 4.78 -2.74 15.76
N GLY A 106 3.97 -2.94 16.79
CA GLY A 106 3.41 -1.87 17.61
C GLY A 106 4.47 -1.03 18.31
N TYR A 107 5.47 -1.68 18.93
CA TYR A 107 6.59 -0.96 19.57
C TYR A 107 7.42 -0.18 18.55
N LYS A 108 7.68 -0.72 17.36
CA LYS A 108 8.33 0.03 16.27
C LYS A 108 7.52 1.26 15.85
N ALA A 109 6.20 1.16 15.80
CA ALA A 109 5.34 2.30 15.50
C ALA A 109 5.40 3.38 16.60
N THR A 110 5.50 2.99 17.87
CA THR A 110 5.68 3.92 19.00
C THR A 110 6.97 4.74 18.86
N LEU A 111 8.07 4.14 18.42
CA LEU A 111 9.33 4.86 18.17
C LEU A 111 9.18 5.93 17.08
N SER A 112 8.48 5.58 16.00
CA SER A 112 8.23 6.48 14.87
C SER A 112 7.15 7.54 15.15
N ASN A 113 6.34 7.37 16.20
CA ASN A 113 5.26 8.31 16.51
C ASN A 113 5.82 9.58 17.16
N PRO A 114 5.66 10.77 16.54
CA PRO A 114 6.12 12.04 17.11
C PRO A 114 5.33 12.45 18.37
N ASN A 115 4.13 11.90 18.56
CA ASN A 115 3.27 12.20 19.71
C ASN A 115 3.46 11.21 20.89
N ALA A 116 4.33 10.20 20.75
CA ALA A 116 4.65 9.31 21.85
C ALA A 116 5.61 9.99 22.84
N SER A 117 5.41 9.76 24.13
CA SER A 117 6.27 10.30 25.17
C SER A 117 7.67 9.66 25.15
N ALA A 118 8.65 10.31 25.76
CA ALA A 118 10.02 9.81 25.82
C ALA A 118 10.09 8.46 26.55
N GLU A 119 9.35 8.32 27.65
CA GLU A 119 9.27 7.10 28.46
C GLU A 119 8.63 5.94 27.67
N ALA A 120 7.64 6.23 26.83
CA ALA A 120 7.00 5.23 25.98
C ALA A 120 7.94 4.73 24.86
N LYS A 121 8.83 5.60 24.38
CA LYS A 121 9.84 5.23 23.39
C LYS A 121 10.97 4.41 24.01
N GLU A 122 11.48 4.81 25.16
CA GLU A 122 12.50 4.05 25.90
C GLU A 122 12.03 2.62 26.20
N HIS A 123 10.81 2.48 26.71
CA HIS A 123 10.22 1.15 26.94
C HIS A 123 10.04 0.35 25.64
N ALA A 124 9.68 1.02 24.53
CA ALA A 124 9.58 0.35 23.23
C ALA A 124 10.95 -0.13 22.71
N GLU A 125 12.02 0.62 22.96
CA GLU A 125 13.39 0.21 22.62
C GLU A 125 13.84 -0.99 23.45
N GLU A 126 13.58 -0.99 24.76
CA GLU A 126 13.93 -2.09 25.65
C GLU A 126 13.26 -3.40 25.22
N VAL A 127 11.95 -3.38 24.93
CA VAL A 127 11.21 -4.56 24.47
C VAL A 127 11.71 -5.06 23.12
N LEU A 128 12.06 -4.16 22.19
CA LEU A 128 12.61 -4.56 20.89
C LEU A 128 14.02 -5.13 20.99
N ALA A 129 14.83 -4.64 21.95
CA ALA A 129 16.16 -5.16 22.23
C ALA A 129 16.12 -6.55 22.85
N ASP A 130 15.23 -6.78 23.83
CA ASP A 130 15.03 -8.08 24.48
C ASP A 130 14.52 -9.15 23.50
N ALA A 131 13.62 -8.76 22.59
CA ALA A 131 13.10 -9.63 21.54
C ALA A 131 14.14 -9.98 20.44
N GLY A 132 15.37 -9.47 20.53
CA GLY A 132 16.43 -9.73 19.54
C GLY A 132 16.13 -9.16 18.16
N VAL A 133 15.08 -8.34 18.02
CA VAL A 133 14.75 -7.60 16.79
C VAL A 133 15.61 -6.34 16.78
N GLY A 134 16.92 -6.58 16.67
CA GLY A 134 17.90 -5.53 16.46
C GLY A 134 17.47 -4.67 15.30
N HIS A 135 17.73 -3.37 15.42
CA HIS A 135 17.41 -2.29 14.49
C HIS A 135 17.87 -2.64 13.05
N ALA A 136 17.08 -3.46 12.36
CA ALA A 136 17.00 -3.49 10.93
C ALA A 136 16.35 -2.17 10.56
N THR A 137 17.19 -1.12 10.58
CA THR A 137 17.15 -0.11 9.54
C THR A 137 16.69 -0.80 8.28
N SER A 138 15.70 -0.20 7.63
CA SER A 138 15.32 -0.49 6.26
C SER A 138 16.57 -0.48 5.39
N GLY A 139 17.24 -1.63 5.33
CA GLY A 139 18.46 -1.91 4.59
C GLY A 139 18.08 -2.22 3.16
N GLY A 140 17.54 -1.23 2.47
CA GLY A 140 17.62 -1.12 1.03
C GLY A 140 18.96 -0.49 0.66
N SER A 141 20.07 -1.10 1.05
CA SER A 141 21.41 -0.72 0.58
C SER A 141 21.71 -1.48 -0.70
N THR A 142 21.30 -0.92 -1.84
CA THR A 142 22.06 -1.11 -3.07
C THR A 142 23.04 0.05 -3.17
N ALA A 143 24.32 -0.28 -3.27
CA ALA A 143 25.41 0.65 -3.39
C ALA A 143 25.18 1.65 -4.53
N GLY A 144 25.34 2.95 -4.25
CA GLY A 144 25.34 4.03 -5.24
C GLY A 144 24.19 5.01 -5.06
N HIS A 145 24.44 6.06 -4.27
CA HIS A 145 23.61 7.23 -3.97
C HIS A 145 22.18 6.90 -3.49
N SER A 146 21.77 7.43 -2.33
CA SER A 146 20.39 7.20 -1.86
C SER A 146 19.41 7.69 -2.93
N GLU A 147 18.24 7.05 -3.08
CA GLU A 147 17.24 7.51 -4.06
C GLU A 147 16.92 8.99 -3.87
N HIS A 148 16.94 9.44 -2.61
CA HIS A 148 16.84 10.84 -2.25
C HIS A 148 17.94 11.68 -2.91
N ASP A 149 19.21 11.28 -2.84
CA ASP A 149 20.32 12.00 -3.47
C ASP A 149 20.17 12.07 -5.00
N LYS A 150 19.72 10.98 -5.63
CA LYS A 150 19.44 10.95 -7.08
C LYS A 150 18.35 11.94 -7.47
N HIS A 151 17.27 12.02 -6.69
CA HIS A 151 16.19 12.96 -6.92
C HIS A 151 16.61 14.42 -6.68
N VAL A 152 17.41 14.67 -5.65
CA VAL A 152 17.95 16.00 -5.34
C VAL A 152 18.83 16.50 -6.48
N VAL A 153 19.77 15.67 -6.94
CA VAL A 153 20.66 15.97 -8.08
C VAL A 153 19.87 16.19 -9.37
N ALA A 154 18.88 15.34 -9.67
CA ALA A 154 18.00 15.52 -10.82
C ALA A 154 17.21 16.84 -10.76
N GLY A 155 16.75 17.23 -9.57
CA GLY A 155 16.08 18.51 -9.34
C GLY A 155 16.97 19.71 -9.66
N TYR A 156 18.20 19.71 -9.16
CA TYR A 156 19.17 20.79 -9.45
C TYR A 156 19.57 20.84 -10.93
N LYS A 157 19.66 19.71 -11.63
CA LYS A 157 19.81 19.71 -13.10
C LYS A 157 18.61 20.32 -13.81
N GLY A 158 17.40 20.04 -13.33
CA GLY A 158 16.17 20.65 -13.84
C GLY A 158 16.16 22.18 -13.69
N VAL A 159 16.71 22.71 -12.59
CA VAL A 159 16.88 24.16 -12.39
C VAL A 159 17.79 24.76 -13.47
N LEU A 160 18.88 24.09 -13.84
CA LEU A 160 19.79 24.57 -14.89
C LEU A 160 19.21 24.52 -16.31
N ALA A 161 18.26 23.62 -16.55
CA ALA A 161 17.62 23.45 -17.87
C ALA A 161 16.48 24.45 -18.13
N ARG A 162 16.11 25.26 -17.14
CA ARG A 162 14.95 26.16 -17.20
C ARG A 162 15.37 27.61 -17.44
N ASP A 163 14.83 28.21 -18.50
CA ASP A 163 15.09 29.61 -18.88
C ASP A 163 14.41 30.64 -17.95
N ASP A 164 13.42 30.21 -17.15
CA ASP A 164 12.66 31.05 -16.21
C ASP A 164 13.30 31.12 -14.80
N THR A 165 14.46 30.51 -14.60
CA THR A 165 15.14 30.47 -13.30
C THR A 165 16.15 31.61 -13.13
N SER A 166 16.24 32.16 -11.91
CA SER A 166 17.19 33.23 -11.60
C SER A 166 18.63 32.73 -11.63
N GLU A 167 19.56 33.62 -11.99
CA GLU A 167 20.99 33.30 -12.06
C GLU A 167 21.54 32.86 -10.69
N GLU A 168 21.06 33.44 -9.59
CA GLU A 168 21.42 33.00 -8.23
C GLU A 168 21.00 31.55 -7.94
N ALA A 169 19.85 31.10 -8.46
CA ALA A 169 19.38 29.73 -8.30
C ALA A 169 20.21 28.76 -9.14
N LYS A 170 20.62 29.16 -10.34
CA LYS A 170 21.51 28.39 -11.21
C LYS A 170 22.91 28.24 -10.61
N GLU A 171 23.45 29.29 -10.00
CA GLU A 171 24.76 29.24 -9.34
C GLU A 171 24.76 28.24 -8.17
N LYS A 172 23.73 28.30 -7.31
CA LYS A 172 23.56 27.34 -6.21
C LYS A 172 23.39 25.90 -6.73
N ALA A 173 22.60 25.71 -7.79
CA ALA A 173 22.44 24.40 -8.41
C ALA A 173 23.77 23.84 -8.95
N ARG A 174 24.61 24.68 -9.56
CA ARG A 174 25.96 24.29 -10.01
C ARG A 174 26.88 23.91 -8.86
N ALA A 175 26.86 24.67 -7.77
CA ALA A 175 27.67 24.36 -6.58
C ALA A 175 27.31 23.00 -5.99
N VAL A 176 26.02 22.71 -5.84
CA VAL A 176 25.54 21.42 -5.30
C VAL A 176 25.86 20.25 -6.25
N LEU A 177 25.74 20.45 -7.56
CA LEU A 177 26.09 19.41 -8.55
C LEU A 177 27.61 19.15 -8.63
N HIS A 178 28.43 20.18 -8.41
CA HIS A 178 29.89 20.04 -8.32
C HIS A 178 30.30 19.29 -7.04
N GLU A 179 29.68 19.60 -5.90
CA GLU A 179 29.89 18.88 -4.63
C GLU A 179 29.45 17.40 -4.73
N ALA A 180 28.37 17.12 -5.47
CA ALA A 180 27.89 15.77 -5.75
C ALA A 180 28.74 15.00 -6.79
N GLY A 181 29.77 15.61 -7.38
CA GLY A 181 30.66 14.98 -8.37
C GLY A 181 30.03 14.76 -9.75
N GLU A 182 28.92 15.45 -10.05
CA GLU A 182 28.17 15.31 -11.30
C GLU A 182 28.58 16.32 -12.39
N LEU A 183 29.45 17.27 -12.03
CA LEU A 183 30.07 18.23 -12.95
C LEU A 183 31.60 18.10 -12.85
N HIS A 184 32.23 17.64 -13.93
CA HIS A 184 33.68 17.72 -14.18
C HIS A 184 33.99 18.91 -15.09
#